data_AF-A0A7J7IVQ5-F1
#
_entry.id   AF-A0A7J7IVQ5-F1
#
_cell.length_a   1.000
_cell.length_b   1.000
_cell.length_c   1.000
_cell.angle_alpha   90.00
_cell.angle_beta   90.00
_cell.angle_gamma   90.00
#
_symmetry.space_group_name_H-M   'P 1'
#
loop_
_entity.id
_entity.type
_entity.pdbx_description
1 polymer ?
#
loop_
_entity_poly.entity_id
_entity_poly.type
_entity_poly.pdbx_seq_one_letter_code
_entity_poly.pdbx_strand_id
1 'polypeptide(L)' 'MADRKRLLLLKKKLLLLKRQSTTQRYHRRYWVHPINRKRENFGIFAHLINELRNDELRFKKYFRMAPETLIIFCH' A
#
# COMPACT_ATOMS: atom_id res chain seq x y z
N MET A 1 -36.77 3.80 -24.99
CA MET A 1 -35.53 4.00 -25.78
C MET A 1 -34.45 4.85 -25.06
N ALA A 2 -34.82 5.84 -24.24
CA ALA A 2 -33.86 6.71 -23.51
C ALA A 2 -33.12 6.01 -22.35
N ASP A 3 -33.79 5.10 -21.62
CA ASP A 3 -33.20 4.45 -20.43
C ASP A 3 -32.05 3.49 -20.74
N ARG A 4 -32.12 2.74 -21.85
CA ARG A 4 -31.06 1.81 -22.24
C ARG A 4 -29.76 2.54 -22.58
N LYS A 5 -29.86 3.71 -23.24
CA LYS A 5 -28.71 4.57 -23.53
C LYS A 5 -28.10 5.13 -22.24
N ARG A 6 -28.95 5.58 -21.30
CA ARG A 6 -28.53 6.08 -19.98
C ARG A 6 -27.85 5.00 -19.15
N LEU A 7 -28.38 3.78 -19.15
CA LEU A 7 -27.80 2.61 -18.50
C LEU A 7 -26.43 2.27 -19.08
N LEU A 8 -26.30 2.27 -20.41
CA LEU A 8 -25.02 2.02 -21.10
C LEU A 8 -23.97 3.08 -20.74
N LEU A 9 -24.36 4.35 -20.70
CA LEU A 9 -23.48 5.45 -20.28
C LEU A 9 -23.01 5.30 -18.82
N LEU A 10 -23.93 4.98 -17.90
CA LEU A 10 -23.62 4.70 -16.49
C LEU A 10 -22.64 3.54 -16.34
N LYS A 11 -22.87 2.43 -17.06
CA LYS A 11 -22.01 1.24 -17.03
C LYS A 11 -20.60 1.57 -17.55
N LYS A 12 -20.51 2.35 -18.63
CA LYS A 12 -19.23 2.83 -19.18
C LYS A 12 -18.49 3.74 -18.19
N LYS A 13 -19.19 4.67 -17.53
CA LYS A 13 -18.63 5.55 -16.50
C LYS A 13 -18.07 4.76 -15.31
N LEU A 14 -18.81 3.77 -14.80
CA LEU A 14 -18.36 2.86 -13.74
C LEU A 14 -17.10 2.09 -14.13
N LEU A 15 -17.04 1.57 -15.37
CA LEU A 15 -15.86 0.86 -15.91
C LEU A 15 -14.61 1.75 -15.95
N LEU A 16 -14.77 3.01 -16.38
CA LEU A 16 -13.68 3.99 -16.44
C LEU A 16 -13.16 4.34 -15.03
N LEU A 17 -14.06 4.59 -14.06
CA LEU A 17 -13.68 4.87 -12.67
C LEU A 17 -12.96 3.69 -12.02
N LYS A 18 -13.42 2.45 -12.27
CA LYS A 18 -12.77 1.24 -11.77
C LYS A 18 -11.36 1.11 -12.34
N ARG A 19 -11.18 1.32 -13.65
CA ARG A 19 -9.86 1.34 -14.31
C ARG A 19 -8.93 2.40 -13.72
N GLN A 20 -9.43 3.62 -13.51
CA GLN A 20 -8.65 4.71 -12.93
C GLN A 20 -8.19 4.42 -11.49
N SER A 21 -9.04 3.78 -10.68
CA SER A 21 -8.66 3.35 -9.32
C SER A 21 -7.55 2.29 -9.33
N THR A 22 -7.57 1.40 -10.32
CA THR A 22 -6.56 0.33 -10.46
C THR A 22 -5.23 0.85 -11.00
N THR A 23 -5.23 1.80 -11.95
CA THR A 23 -3.99 2.43 -12.43
C THR A 23 -3.38 3.36 -11.40
N GLN A 24 -4.17 4.11 -10.62
CA GLN A 24 -3.65 4.88 -9.50
C GLN A 24 -2.98 4.00 -8.43
N ARG A 25 -3.55 2.81 -8.15
CA ARG A 25 -2.87 1.82 -7.27
C ARG A 25 -1.57 1.28 -7.88
N TYR A 26 -1.43 1.30 -9.20
CA TYR A 26 -0.27 0.80 -9.92
C TYR A 26 0.84 1.84 -10.14
N HIS A 27 0.57 3.14 -9.94
CA HIS A 27 1.61 4.16 -9.77
C HIS A 27 2.28 4.02 -8.41
N ARG A 28 2.96 2.89 -8.21
CA ARG A 28 3.88 2.72 -7.09
C ARG A 28 4.95 3.79 -7.27
N ARG A 29 5.00 4.75 -6.33
CA ARG A 29 6.05 5.80 -6.29
C ARG A 29 7.47 5.22 -6.36
N TYR A 30 7.62 3.95 -5.97
CA TYR A 30 8.87 3.20 -6.00
C TYR A 30 8.61 1.75 -6.42
N TRP A 31 9.35 1.22 -7.39
CA TRP A 31 9.38 -0.22 -7.72
C TRP A 31 9.90 -1.03 -6.52
N VAL A 32 11.04 -0.60 -5.98
CA VAL A 32 11.57 -1.06 -4.68
C VAL A 32 11.58 0.16 -3.76
N HIS A 33 10.86 0.11 -2.65
CA HIS A 33 10.83 1.21 -1.67
C HIS A 33 12.26 1.49 -1.15
N PRO A 34 12.68 2.75 -0.99
CA PRO A 34 14.04 3.08 -0.52
C PRO A 34 14.43 2.35 0.77
N ILE A 35 13.44 2.13 1.64
CA ILE A 35 13.58 1.37 2.88
C ILE A 35 14.09 -0.08 2.67
N ASN A 36 13.71 -0.71 1.55
CA ASN A 36 14.13 -2.06 1.20
C ASN A 36 15.51 -2.08 0.53
N ARG A 37 16.01 -0.95 0.02
CA ARG A 37 17.37 -0.87 -0.55
C ARG A 37 18.46 -0.95 0.51
N LYS A 38 18.16 -0.55 1.75
CA LYS A 38 19.08 -0.64 2.89
C LYS A 38 19.17 -2.05 3.51
N ARG A 39 18.34 -3.00 3.05
CA ARG A 39 18.24 -4.36 3.61
C ARG A 39 19.57 -5.13 3.55
N GLU A 40 20.35 -4.91 2.50
CA GLU A 40 21.63 -5.59 2.28
C GLU A 40 22.71 -5.12 3.27
N ASN A 41 22.64 -3.87 3.72
CA ASN A 41 23.64 -3.25 4.60
C ASN A 41 23.34 -3.44 6.09
N PHE A 42 22.06 -3.48 6.49
CA PHE A 42 21.65 -3.45 7.90
C PHE A 42 20.76 -4.62 8.32
N GLY A 43 20.53 -5.58 7.43
CA GLY A 43 19.54 -6.63 7.63
C GLY A 43 18.10 -6.13 7.56
N ILE A 44 17.14 -7.04 7.75
CA ILE A 44 15.71 -6.77 7.55
C ILE A 44 15.13 -5.82 8.61
N PHE A 45 15.71 -5.78 9.82
CA PHE A 45 15.01 -5.26 11.00
C PHE A 45 15.69 -4.06 11.69
N ALA A 46 17.03 -3.97 11.68
CA ALA A 46 17.77 -3.04 12.54
C ALA A 46 17.42 -1.55 12.30
N HIS A 47 17.30 -1.15 11.03
CA HIS A 47 16.90 0.22 10.69
C HIS A 47 15.40 0.38 10.46
N LEU A 48 14.76 -0.69 9.97
CA LEU A 48 13.39 -0.69 9.50
C LEU A 48 12.39 -0.45 10.64
N ILE A 49 12.62 -1.08 11.79
CA ILE A 49 11.77 -0.93 12.97
C ILE A 49 11.84 0.51 13.46
N ASN A 50 13.04 1.07 13.61
CA ASN A 50 13.21 2.45 14.09
C ASN A 50 12.63 3.50 13.12
N GLU A 51 12.77 3.31 11.80
CA GLU A 51 12.19 4.23 10.81
C GLU A 51 10.65 4.15 10.77
N LEU A 52 10.06 2.98 11.03
CA LEU A 52 8.60 2.77 10.96
C LEU A 52 7.88 2.94 12.30
N ARG A 53 8.56 2.84 13.45
CA ARG A 53 7.94 2.95 14.78
C ARG A 53 7.27 4.31 15.02
N ASN A 54 7.77 5.35 14.37
CA ASN A 54 7.22 6.72 14.43
C ASN A 54 6.03 6.94 13.49
N ASP A 55 5.71 6.00 12.60
CA ASP A 55 4.60 6.08 11.64
C ASP A 55 3.75 4.79 11.72
N GLU A 56 2.80 4.79 12.66
CA GLU A 56 1.99 3.62 13.02
C GLU A 56 1.23 3.02 11.82
N LEU A 57 0.71 3.86 10.93
CA LEU A 57 -0.01 3.41 9.73
C LEU A 57 0.94 2.69 8.77
N ARG A 58 2.14 3.22 8.60
CA ARG A 58 3.16 2.64 7.72
C ARG A 58 3.76 1.38 8.33
N PHE A 59 3.91 1.33 9.66
CA PHE A 59 4.28 0.13 10.41
C PHE A 59 3.27 -1.00 10.20
N LYS A 60 1.98 -0.74 10.46
CA LYS A 60 0.88 -1.71 10.26
C LYS A 60 0.81 -2.18 8.80
N LYS A 61 1.04 -1.29 7.84
CA LYS A 61 1.04 -1.65 6.42
C LYS A 61 2.21 -2.56 6.03
N TYR A 62 3.39 -2.36 6.62
CA TYR A 62 4.59 -3.12 6.30
C TYR A 62 4.62 -4.46 7.04
N PHE A 63 4.51 -4.45 8.38
CA PHE A 63 4.62 -5.65 9.21
C PHE A 63 3.29 -6.41 9.34
N ARG A 64 2.15 -5.81 8.96
CA ARG A 64 0.80 -6.39 9.10
C ARG A 64 0.45 -6.76 10.55
N MET A 65 1.10 -6.11 11.51
CA MET A 65 0.96 -6.29 12.96
C MET A 65 1.13 -4.93 13.65
N ALA A 66 0.68 -4.84 14.89
CA ALA A 66 0.83 -3.63 15.69
C ALA A 66 2.26 -3.54 16.28
N PRO A 67 2.80 -2.31 16.50
CA PRO A 67 4.14 -2.12 17.05
C PRO A 67 4.36 -2.86 18.37
N GLU A 68 3.32 -2.98 19.19
CA GLU A 68 3.34 -3.64 20.50
C GLU A 68 3.59 -5.14 20.37
N THR A 69 3.08 -5.76 19.31
CA THR A 69 3.27 -7.19 19.05
C THR A 69 4.72 -7.53 18.70
N LEU A 70 5.47 -6.59 18.12
CA LEU A 70 6.85 -6.83 17.70
C LEU A 70 7.81 -6.95 18.89
N ILE A 71 7.48 -6.30 20.01
CA ILE A 71 8.25 -6.36 21.26
C ILE A 71 8.21 -7.79 21.86
N ILE A 72 7.12 -8.53 21.64
CA ILE A 72 6.92 -9.89 22.19
C ILE A 72 7.80 -10.93 21.47
N PHE A 73 8.13 -10.72 20.19
CA PHE A 73 8.93 -11.66 19.39
C PHE A 73 10.44 -11.39 19.43
N CYS A 74 10.88 -10.29 20.04
CA CYS A 74 12.29 -9.87 20.09
C CYS A 74 12.99 -10.18 21.41
N HIS A 75 12.44 -11.07 22.24
CA HIS A 75 13.00 -11.47 23.53
C HIS A 75 13.75 -12.80 23.47
#